data_AF-H0TXX4-F1
#
_entry.id   AF-H0TXX4-F1
#
_cell.length_a   1.000
_cell.length_b   1.000
_cell.length_c   1.000
_cell.angle_alpha   90.00
_cell.angle_beta   90.00
_cell.angle_gamma   90.00
#
_symmetry.space_group_name_H-M   'P 1'
#
loop_
_entity.id
_entity.type
_entity.pdbx_description
1 polymer ?
#
loop_
_entity_poly.entity_id
_entity_poly.type
_entity_poly.pdbx_seq_one_letter_code
_entity_poly.pdbx_strand_id
1 'polypeptide(L)'
;MPKTLTDIRSLARSHTRSAILALAGVMRSKDASHAARVSAATALLDRGWGKPPQALQNGEDGALELIHRIERVIVHPDQQESDLKPEEVG
;
A
#
# COMPACT_ATOMS: atom_id res chain seq x y z
N MET A 1 23.98 14.55 -6.20
CA MET A 1 22.70 14.55 -5.44
C MET A 1 22.15 13.12 -5.45
N PRO A 2 21.88 12.50 -4.29
CA PRO A 2 21.28 11.18 -4.24
C PRO A 2 19.87 11.22 -4.82
N LYS A 3 19.53 10.29 -5.73
CA LYS A 3 18.17 10.17 -6.27
C LYS A 3 17.23 9.82 -5.12
N THR A 4 16.23 10.64 -4.87
CA THR A 4 15.34 10.43 -3.71
C THR A 4 14.41 9.24 -4.00
N LEU A 5 13.91 8.55 -2.97
CA LEU A 5 12.99 7.41 -3.14
C LEU A 5 11.72 7.76 -3.93
N THR A 6 11.30 9.02 -3.87
CA THR A 6 10.18 9.56 -4.64
C THR A 6 10.47 9.53 -6.15
N ASP A 7 11.70 9.85 -6.57
CA ASP A 7 12.10 9.86 -7.98
C ASP A 7 12.09 8.45 -8.58
N ILE A 8 12.55 7.45 -7.81
CA ILE A 8 12.56 6.05 -8.25
C ILE A 8 11.14 5.53 -8.48
N ARG A 9 10.20 5.87 -7.58
CA ARG A 9 8.79 5.47 -7.71
C ARG A 9 8.12 6.15 -8.91
N SER A 10 8.41 7.42 -9.16
CA SER A 10 7.90 8.14 -10.32
C SER A 10 8.41 7.54 -11.63
N LEU A 11 9.70 7.22 -11.70
CA LEU A 11 10.29 6.55 -12.85
C LEU A 11 9.69 5.15 -13.07
N ALA A 12 9.46 4.36 -12.02
CA ALA A 12 8.81 3.06 -12.15
C ALA A 12 7.39 3.17 -12.73
N ARG A 13 6.62 4.20 -12.31
CA ARG A 13 5.27 4.45 -12.83
C ARG A 13 5.27 4.89 -14.29
N SER A 14 6.29 5.62 -14.76
CA SER A 14 6.34 5.99 -16.19
C SER A 14 6.48 4.77 -17.11
N HIS A 15 6.98 3.63 -16.60
CA HIS A 15 7.07 2.38 -17.36
C HIS A 15 5.77 1.57 -17.40
N THR A 16 4.72 1.95 -16.68
CA THR A 16 3.49 1.15 -16.57
C THR A 16 2.90 0.78 -17.94
N ARG A 17 2.83 1.73 -18.89
CA ARG A 17 2.30 1.46 -20.23
C ARG A 17 3.11 0.40 -20.97
N SER A 18 4.43 0.52 -20.97
CA SER A 18 5.32 -0.43 -21.63
C SER A 18 5.28 -1.80 -20.96
N ALA A 19 5.20 -1.85 -19.63
CA ALA A 19 5.06 -3.11 -18.88
C ALA A 19 3.76 -3.86 -19.23
N ILE A 20 2.63 -3.14 -19.35
CA ILE A 20 1.35 -3.72 -19.77
C ILE A 20 1.46 -4.31 -21.19
N LEU A 21 2.08 -3.57 -22.13
CA LEU A 21 2.29 -4.05 -23.49
C LEU A 21 3.18 -5.29 -23.53
N ALA A 22 4.23 -5.33 -22.70
CA ALA A 22 5.12 -6.49 -22.59
C ALA A 22 4.39 -7.72 -22.06
N LEU A 23 3.58 -7.59 -21.00
CA LEU A 23 2.75 -8.68 -20.48
C LEU A 23 1.78 -9.19 -21.55
N ALA A 24 1.13 -8.28 -22.27
CA ALA A 24 0.23 -8.65 -23.36
C ALA A 24 0.97 -9.36 -24.50
N GLY A 25 2.21 -8.97 -24.78
CA GLY A 25 3.10 -9.65 -25.71
C GLY A 25 3.44 -11.08 -25.28
N VAL A 26 3.88 -11.27 -24.02
CA VAL A 26 4.17 -12.59 -23.44
C VAL A 26 2.96 -13.51 -23.53
N MET A 27 1.78 -13.02 -23.15
CA MET A 27 0.53 -13.79 -23.18
C MET A 27 0.19 -14.33 -24.59
N ARG A 28 0.53 -13.58 -25.64
CA ARG A 28 0.27 -13.94 -27.05
C ARG A 28 1.42 -14.70 -27.73
N SER A 29 2.61 -14.71 -27.13
CA SER A 29 3.79 -15.36 -27.72
C SER A 29 3.65 -16.88 -27.71
N LYS A 30 3.96 -17.53 -28.84
CA LYS A 30 4.00 -19.00 -28.95
C LYS A 30 5.28 -19.61 -28.34
N ASP A 31 6.34 -18.81 -28.24
CA ASP A 31 7.64 -19.24 -27.73
C ASP A 31 7.74 -19.09 -26.20
N ALA A 32 6.80 -18.38 -25.58
CA ALA A 32 6.70 -18.27 -24.13
C ALA A 32 6.14 -19.57 -23.53
N SER A 33 6.68 -19.98 -22.38
CA SER A 33 6.16 -21.14 -21.66
C SER A 33 4.68 -20.94 -21.28
N HIS A 34 3.94 -22.04 -21.17
CA HIS A 34 2.53 -22.01 -20.74
C HIS A 34 2.36 -21.26 -19.41
N ALA A 35 3.25 -21.49 -18.44
CA ALA A 35 3.24 -20.81 -17.15
C ALA A 35 3.47 -19.30 -17.27
N ALA A 36 4.39 -18.85 -18.14
CA ALA A 36 4.64 -17.43 -18.37
C ALA A 36 3.42 -16.73 -19.00
N ARG A 37 2.75 -17.40 -19.95
CA ARG A 37 1.51 -16.88 -20.56
C ARG A 37 0.37 -16.73 -19.55
N VAL A 38 0.16 -17.75 -18.72
CA VAL A 38 -0.84 -17.71 -17.63
C VAL A 38 -0.51 -16.60 -16.64
N SER A 39 0.74 -16.50 -16.19
CA SER A 39 1.17 -15.46 -15.26
C SER A 39 0.95 -14.06 -15.81
N ALA A 40 1.24 -13.84 -17.10
CA ALA A 40 0.99 -12.56 -17.77
C ALA A 40 -0.51 -12.23 -17.88
N ALA A 41 -1.35 -13.22 -18.17
CA ALA A 41 -2.80 -13.06 -18.21
C ALA A 41 -3.38 -12.70 -16.83
N THR A 42 -3.01 -13.44 -15.79
CA THR A 42 -3.43 -13.15 -14.39
C THR A 42 -2.99 -11.75 -13.97
N ALA A 43 -1.75 -11.36 -14.27
CA ALA A 43 -1.24 -10.03 -13.93
C ALA A 43 -2.02 -8.88 -14.60
N LEU A 44 -2.58 -9.09 -15.79
CA LEU A 44 -3.43 -8.13 -16.48
C LEU A 44 -4.85 -8.09 -15.89
N LEU A 45 -5.44 -9.26 -15.62
CA LEU A 45 -6.77 -9.38 -15.02
C LEU A 45 -6.82 -8.77 -13.62
N ASP A 46 -5.85 -9.08 -12.76
CA ASP A 46 -5.74 -8.54 -11.40
C ASP A 46 -5.66 -7.00 -11.40
N ARG A 47 -5.11 -6.39 -12.46
CA ARG A 47 -5.01 -4.93 -12.60
C ARG A 47 -6.26 -4.29 -13.19
N GLY A 48 -6.93 -4.98 -14.11
CA GLY A 48 -8.14 -4.47 -14.76
C GLY A 48 -9.42 -4.65 -13.93
N TRP A 49 -9.47 -5.73 -13.15
CA TRP A 49 -10.67 -6.16 -12.41
C TRP A 49 -10.44 -6.25 -10.91
N GLY A 50 -9.20 -6.06 -10.44
CA GLY A 50 -8.83 -6.32 -9.06
C GLY A 50 -8.63 -7.81 -8.79
N LYS A 51 -8.20 -8.13 -7.57
CA LYS A 51 -8.17 -9.50 -7.08
C LYS A 51 -9.54 -9.89 -6.52
N PRO A 52 -9.94 -11.17 -6.63
CA PRO A 52 -11.14 -11.63 -5.96
C PRO A 52 -11.06 -11.33 -4.46
N PRO A 53 -12.20 -11.04 -3.81
CA PRO A 53 -12.24 -10.82 -2.36
C PRO A 53 -11.60 -12.00 -1.65
N GLN A 54 -10.56 -11.75 -0.85
CA GLN A 54 -9.99 -12.80 -0.02
C GLN A 54 -10.95 -13.04 1.14
N ALA A 55 -11.43 -14.28 1.27
CA ALA A 55 -12.13 -14.69 2.48
C ALA A 55 -11.15 -14.58 3.65
N LEU A 56 -11.37 -13.59 4.52
CA LEU A 56 -10.59 -13.47 5.73
C LEU A 56 -11.15 -14.48 6.73
N GLN A 57 -10.39 -15.55 7.00
CA GLN A 57 -10.70 -16.51 8.05
C GLN A 57 -10.24 -15.91 9.37
N ASN A 58 -11.18 -15.48 10.21
CA ASN A 58 -10.86 -15.08 11.59
C ASN A 58 -10.83 -16.30 12.48
N GLY A 59 -10.05 -16.20 13.56
CA GLY A 59 -9.91 -17.24 14.57
C GLY A 59 -11.26 -17.82 15.01
N GLU A 60 -11.23 -19.11 15.34
CA GLU A 60 -12.23 -20.02 15.94
C GLU A 60 -13.74 -19.77 15.67
N ASP A 61 -14.23 -18.53 15.77
CA ASP A 61 -15.62 -18.10 15.53
C ASP A 61 -15.82 -17.16 14.31
N GLY A 62 -14.80 -16.89 13.49
CA GLY A 62 -14.98 -16.28 12.16
C GLY A 62 -15.31 -14.77 12.12
N ALA A 63 -15.35 -14.07 13.25
CA ALA A 63 -15.61 -12.62 13.29
C ALA A 63 -14.35 -11.77 12.99
N LEU A 64 -14.44 -10.90 11.98
CA LEU A 64 -13.40 -9.89 11.68
C LEU A 64 -13.48 -8.79 12.75
N GLU A 65 -12.61 -8.78 13.75
CA GLU A 65 -12.39 -7.57 14.54
C GLU A 65 -11.54 -6.59 13.73
N LEU A 66 -12.20 -5.84 12.84
CA LEU A 66 -11.57 -4.77 12.07
C LEU A 66 -11.38 -3.55 13.00
N ILE A 67 -10.33 -3.55 13.82
CA ILE A 67 -10.00 -2.42 14.70
C ILE A 67 -9.33 -1.31 13.87
N HIS A 68 -10.12 -0.49 13.18
CA HIS A 68 -9.66 0.79 12.65
C HIS A 68 -10.00 1.91 13.64
N ARG A 69 -9.11 2.19 14.61
CA ARG A 69 -9.19 3.37 15.48
C ARG A 69 -8.37 4.51 14.87
N ILE A 70 -9.03 5.54 14.37
CA ILE A 70 -8.38 6.78 13.90
C ILE A 70 -8.67 7.88 14.93
N GLU A 71 -7.63 8.38 15.60
CA GLU A 71 -7.73 9.53 16.51
C GLU A 71 -7.13 10.79 15.88
N ARG A 72 -7.88 11.89 15.94
CA ARG A 72 -7.41 13.23 15.57
C ARG A 72 -7.30 14.06 16.83
N VAL A 73 -6.07 14.35 17.26
CA VAL A 73 -5.79 15.26 18.36
C VAL A 73 -5.38 16.61 17.75
N ILE A 74 -6.18 17.65 18.01
CA ILE A 74 -5.86 19.03 17.64
C ILE A 74 -5.29 19.70 18.89
N VAL A 75 -4.01 20.04 18.87
CA VAL A 75 -3.33 20.74 19.97
C VAL A 75 -3.34 22.23 19.67
N HIS A 76 -3.83 23.05 20.60
CA HIS A 76 -3.62 24.50 20.57
C HIS A 76 -2.19 24.79 21.07
N PRO A 77 -1.41 25.64 20.38
CA PRO A 77 0.01 25.85 20.68
C PRO A 77 0.28 26.55 22.04
N ASP A 78 -0.71 27.19 22.65
CA ASP A 78 -0.49 28.09 23.80
C ASP A 78 -0.66 27.42 25.18
N GLN A 79 -0.40 26.12 25.28
CA GLN A 79 -0.46 25.37 26.55
C GLN A 79 0.90 24.74 26.87
N GLN A 80 1.95 25.56 26.93
CA GLN A 80 3.23 25.19 27.55
C GLN A 80 3.69 26.27 28.54
N GLU A 81 2.93 26.50 29.61
CA GLU A 81 3.50 27.06 30.85
C GLU A 81 2.50 26.92 32.01
N SER A 82 2.71 25.94 32.88
CA SER A 82 2.34 26.01 34.31
C SER A 82 2.74 24.72 35.03
N ASP A 83 3.99 24.30 34.86
CA ASP A 83 4.61 23.31 35.76
C ASP A 83 5.82 23.91 36.52
N LEU A 84 5.77 25.23 36.78
CA LEU A 84 6.53 25.82 37.88
C LEU A 84 5.64 25.80 39.13
N LYS A 85 5.75 24.73 39.91
CA LYS A 85 5.34 24.76 41.32
C LYS A 85 6.35 25.65 42.07
N PRO A 86 5.92 26.68 42.82
CA PRO A 86 6.81 27.30 43.78
C PRO A 86 7.01 26.34 44.96
N GLU A 87 8.26 25.96 45.19
CA GLU A 87 8.72 25.42 46.46
C GLU A 87 8.68 26.51 47.55
N GLU A 88 8.22 26.11 48.74
CA GLU A 88 8.28 26.77 50.06
C GLU A 88 7.44 28.07 50.21
N VAL A 89 6.78 28.35 51.35
CA VAL A 89 7.29 28.43 52.72
C VAL A 89 6.12 28.42 53.73
N GLY A 90 6.32 27.82 54.91
CA GLY A 90 5.51 28.10 56.11
C GLY A 90 5.19 26.88 56.97
#